data_AF-A0A093GSU5-F1
#
_entry.id   AF-A0A093GSU5-F1
#
_cell.length_a   1.000
_cell.length_b   1.000
_cell.length_c   1.000
_cell.angle_alpha   90.00
_cell.angle_beta   90.00
_cell.angle_gamma   90.00
#
_symmetry.space_group_name_H-M   'P 1'
#
loop_
_entity.id
_entity.type
_entity.pdbx_description
1 polymer ?
#
loop_
_entity_poly.entity_id
_entity_poly.type
_entity_poly.pdbx_seq_one_letter_code
_entity_poly.pdbx_strand_id
1 'polypeptide(L)'
;GGSYPQKNAEILSSQYGINLFLAGLLLTFAWAVHAVGISKSHLLSYLITLMLIQLLWMLWYLCRSCTQRRLIRDKDTHAGARWLKCGITLFAVITLILDSFKIGYYIDFSNCLSPTEGIFPVTHAVHTILQVYFLWCHAKDIIQSFKTLERFGVIHSVFTNLLLWTNGVLTESKHQLNEHKERLITLGFGNITIVLDDHAPQCNCTTTTLCSIFSQGIYYLYPFNIEYHILASTMLYVLWKNIGRKVEHHLQHKTPFKLHGITVGMIFGLIVLISTIAIVVVYLIQIGGSKIKSELALTMFYLHAIFVLALMCTAGIVALLIYRLEDRSLDNSKNPARKLDAELLVGTAAGSWLLSWGSILAIICAQAHPKYTWYNLPYSVLVIIEKYIQNLFIIESIHREQEKVNDNIKTLRIVTISRGNTLSLTPKEIYNGRAARDSGELPCLFKGSICGRENDGGDGAKEEISQENSLVMHPVSDFSFYSRNSVTNNKRRILKNIAAFLFLCNLSLWIPPAFGCRPEYDNGLEEIVFGFEPWIIVVNLAMPFSIFYRMHSAASLFEVNCKT
;
A
#
# COMPACT_ATOMS: atom_id res chain seq x y z
N GLY A 1 -33.04 12.56 22.94
CA GLY A 1 -33.17 11.54 21.88
C GLY A 1 -32.05 10.54 22.02
N GLY A 2 -32.37 9.27 22.29
CA GLY A 2 -31.38 8.23 22.55
C GLY A 2 -30.43 8.02 21.37
N SER A 3 -29.13 7.93 21.63
CA SER A 3 -28.15 7.69 20.56
C SER A 3 -28.42 6.34 19.91
N TYR A 4 -28.63 6.32 18.59
CA TYR A 4 -28.74 5.07 17.84
C TYR A 4 -27.50 4.19 18.10
N PRO A 5 -27.67 2.89 18.40
CA PRO A 5 -26.54 2.03 18.76
C PRO A 5 -25.51 1.98 17.63
N GLN A 6 -24.25 2.29 17.95
CA GLN A 6 -23.17 2.39 16.96
C GLN A 6 -23.02 1.11 16.14
N LYS A 7 -23.15 -0.07 16.74
CA LYS A 7 -22.99 -1.33 16.00
C LYS A 7 -24.08 -1.50 14.93
N ASN A 8 -25.30 -1.07 15.21
CA ASN A 8 -26.40 -1.14 14.24
C ASN A 8 -26.20 -0.13 13.11
N ALA A 9 -25.69 1.08 13.41
CA ALA A 9 -25.38 2.07 12.37
C ALA A 9 -24.27 1.57 11.43
N GLU A 10 -23.29 0.82 11.95
CA GLU A 10 -22.26 0.17 11.14
C GLU A 10 -22.88 -0.82 10.16
N ILE A 11 -23.65 -1.77 10.69
CA ILE A 11 -24.30 -2.83 9.90
C ILE A 11 -25.22 -2.23 8.83
N LEU A 12 -26.06 -1.27 9.21
CA LEU A 12 -27.01 -0.64 8.29
C LEU A 12 -26.29 0.14 7.18
N SER A 13 -25.24 0.89 7.52
CA SER A 13 -24.42 1.59 6.52
C SER A 13 -23.72 0.62 5.57
N SER A 14 -23.21 -0.50 6.09
CA SER A 14 -22.60 -1.55 5.28
C SER A 14 -23.61 -2.22 4.34
N GLN A 15 -24.81 -2.54 4.82
CA GLN A 15 -25.88 -3.14 4.01
C GLN A 15 -26.31 -2.19 2.89
N TYR A 16 -26.49 -0.90 3.20
CA TYR A 16 -26.77 0.12 2.19
C TYR A 16 -25.70 0.14 1.09
N GLY A 17 -24.42 0.20 1.50
CA GLY A 17 -23.31 0.24 0.56
C GLY A 17 -23.21 -1.00 -0.32
N ILE A 18 -23.41 -2.20 0.25
CA ILE A 18 -23.42 -3.46 -0.52
C ILE A 18 -24.56 -3.47 -1.54
N ASN A 19 -25.77 -3.04 -1.16
CA ASN A 19 -26.89 -2.96 -2.11
C ASN A 19 -26.62 -1.95 -3.24
N LEU A 20 -26.02 -0.80 -2.92
CA LEU A 20 -25.60 0.20 -3.89
C LEU A 20 -24.60 -0.37 -4.90
N PHE A 21 -23.63 -1.15 -4.41
CA PHE A 21 -22.62 -1.79 -5.23
C PHE A 21 -23.20 -2.89 -6.11
N LEU A 22 -24.05 -3.77 -5.56
CA LEU A 22 -24.71 -4.83 -6.31
C LEU A 22 -25.59 -4.27 -7.43
N ALA A 23 -26.35 -3.20 -7.17
CA ALA A 23 -27.16 -2.53 -8.18
C ALA A 23 -26.29 -1.97 -9.32
N GLY A 24 -25.16 -1.32 -8.98
CA GLY A 24 -24.23 -0.81 -9.98
C GLY A 24 -23.49 -1.89 -10.76
N LEU A 25 -23.10 -3.00 -10.11
CA LEU A 25 -22.51 -4.15 -10.77
C LEU A 25 -23.48 -4.82 -11.74
N LEU A 26 -24.75 -4.97 -11.34
CA LEU A 26 -25.78 -5.53 -12.21
C LEU A 26 -25.99 -4.67 -13.46
N LEU A 27 -26.03 -3.34 -13.30
CA LEU A 27 -26.14 -2.41 -14.42
C LEU A 27 -24.91 -2.47 -15.34
N THR A 28 -23.72 -2.56 -14.75
CA THR A 28 -22.45 -2.69 -15.46
C THR A 28 -22.39 -4.00 -16.25
N PHE A 29 -22.79 -5.12 -15.63
CA PHE A 29 -22.90 -6.41 -16.27
C PHE A 29 -23.91 -6.39 -17.41
N ALA A 30 -25.09 -5.82 -17.18
CA ALA A 30 -26.13 -5.73 -18.20
C ALA A 30 -25.68 -4.92 -19.43
N TRP A 31 -24.91 -3.84 -19.23
CA TRP A 31 -24.26 -3.12 -20.34
C TRP A 31 -23.14 -3.92 -21.00
N ALA A 32 -22.37 -4.71 -20.24
CA ALA A 32 -21.30 -5.56 -20.79
C ALA A 32 -21.85 -6.61 -21.75
N VAL A 33 -23.01 -7.20 -21.44
CA VAL A 33 -23.65 -8.28 -22.23
C VAL A 33 -24.66 -7.77 -23.26
N HIS A 34 -24.74 -6.45 -23.49
CA HIS A 34 -25.69 -5.84 -24.42
C HIS A 34 -27.16 -6.22 -24.12
N ALA A 35 -27.53 -6.24 -22.83
CA ALA A 35 -28.89 -6.53 -22.41
C ALA A 35 -29.88 -5.53 -23.03
N VAL A 36 -31.01 -6.05 -23.51
CA VAL A 36 -32.05 -5.26 -24.19
C VAL A 36 -32.51 -4.10 -23.32
N GLY A 37 -32.47 -2.89 -23.87
CA GLY A 37 -32.94 -1.66 -23.21
C GLY A 37 -31.92 -0.95 -22.31
N ILE A 38 -30.69 -1.47 -22.16
CA ILE A 38 -29.64 -0.82 -21.36
C ILE A 38 -28.58 -0.21 -22.28
N SER A 39 -28.55 1.13 -22.31
CA SER A 39 -27.55 1.90 -23.04
C SER A 39 -26.40 2.35 -22.12
N LYS A 40 -25.26 2.71 -22.73
CA LYS A 40 -24.12 3.34 -22.04
C LYS A 40 -24.55 4.58 -21.25
N SER A 41 -25.48 5.38 -21.79
CA SER A 41 -26.02 6.58 -21.13
C SER A 41 -26.69 6.27 -19.78
N HIS A 42 -27.37 5.13 -19.65
CA HIS A 42 -28.00 4.72 -18.39
C HIS A 42 -26.95 4.42 -17.31
N LEU A 43 -25.89 3.69 -17.67
CA LEU A 43 -24.77 3.39 -16.77
C LEU A 43 -24.07 4.67 -16.31
N LEU A 44 -23.74 5.57 -17.25
CA LEU A 44 -23.09 6.84 -16.93
C LEU A 44 -23.97 7.74 -16.06
N SER A 45 -25.27 7.80 -16.33
CA SER A 45 -26.23 8.58 -15.53
C SER A 45 -26.32 8.08 -14.08
N TYR A 46 -26.32 6.75 -13.88
CA TYR A 46 -26.26 6.15 -12.55
C TYR A 46 -24.97 6.58 -11.81
N LEU A 47 -23.81 6.45 -12.45
CA LEU A 47 -22.53 6.85 -11.85
C LEU A 47 -22.45 8.36 -11.55
N ILE A 48 -22.97 9.21 -12.44
CA ILE A 48 -23.09 10.66 -12.21
C ILE A 48 -23.92 10.94 -10.96
N THR A 49 -25.06 10.26 -10.82
CA THR A 49 -25.94 10.43 -9.66
C THR A 49 -25.23 10.08 -8.35
N LEU A 50 -24.46 8.98 -8.33
CA LEU A 50 -23.65 8.61 -7.17
C LEU A 50 -22.59 9.68 -6.85
N MET A 51 -21.84 10.14 -7.86
CA MET A 51 -20.84 11.19 -7.66
C MET A 51 -21.46 12.49 -7.11
N LEU A 52 -22.63 12.88 -7.61
CA LEU A 52 -23.34 14.09 -7.13
C LEU A 52 -23.80 13.94 -5.67
N ILE A 53 -24.36 12.78 -5.29
CA ILE A 53 -24.74 12.52 -3.89
C ILE A 53 -23.49 12.58 -2.99
N GLN A 54 -22.38 11.99 -3.44
CA GLN A 54 -21.12 12.05 -2.71
C GLN A 54 -20.57 13.48 -2.59
N LEU A 55 -20.61 14.26 -3.66
CA LEU A 55 -20.19 15.68 -3.68
C LEU A 55 -21.00 16.50 -2.67
N LEU A 56 -22.33 16.37 -2.67
CA LEU A 56 -23.20 17.05 -1.72
C LEU A 56 -22.84 16.70 -0.27
N TRP A 57 -22.60 15.42 0.01
CA TRP A 57 -22.18 14.98 1.34
C TRP A 57 -20.81 15.55 1.74
N MET A 58 -19.82 15.51 0.83
CA MET A 58 -18.48 16.05 1.09
C MET A 58 -18.53 17.55 1.34
N LEU A 59 -19.28 18.32 0.55
CA LEU A 59 -19.47 19.75 0.75
C LEU A 59 -20.12 20.05 2.10
N TRP A 60 -21.20 19.34 2.45
CA TRP A 60 -21.85 19.47 3.75
C TRP A 60 -20.87 19.19 4.90
N TYR A 61 -20.07 18.12 4.79
CA TYR A 61 -19.07 17.76 5.79
C TYR A 61 -17.99 18.83 5.93
N LEU A 62 -17.48 19.37 4.82
CA LEU A 62 -16.46 20.41 4.81
C LEU A 62 -16.98 21.72 5.41
N CYS A 63 -18.17 22.18 5.01
CA CYS A 63 -18.82 23.35 5.58
C CYS A 63 -18.97 23.22 7.10
N ARG A 64 -19.45 22.06 7.56
CA ARG A 64 -19.59 21.78 8.99
C ARG A 64 -18.23 21.73 9.71
N SER A 65 -17.23 21.09 9.11
CA SER A 65 -15.89 21.01 9.69
C SER A 65 -15.22 22.39 9.80
N CYS A 66 -15.49 23.32 8.89
CA CYS A 66 -15.05 24.71 9.01
C CYS A 66 -15.72 25.42 10.19
N THR A 67 -17.02 25.22 10.38
CA THR A 67 -17.78 25.81 11.49
C THR A 67 -17.36 25.26 12.87
N GLN A 68 -17.01 23.96 12.94
CA GLN A 68 -16.66 23.27 14.20
C GLN A 68 -15.15 23.29 14.56
N ARG A 69 -14.30 24.07 13.87
CA ARG A 69 -12.83 24.15 14.08
C ARG A 69 -12.36 24.43 15.53
N ARG A 70 -13.25 24.75 16.48
CA ARG A 70 -12.91 25.04 17.89
C ARG A 70 -12.85 23.81 18.82
N LEU A 71 -13.27 22.61 18.38
CA LEU A 71 -13.18 21.40 19.20
C LEU A 71 -11.99 20.54 18.75
N ILE A 72 -11.05 20.27 19.68
CA ILE A 72 -9.88 19.44 19.45
C ILE A 72 -10.35 18.07 18.93
N ARG A 73 -9.96 17.73 17.69
CA ARG A 73 -10.30 16.46 17.05
C ARG A 73 -9.13 15.50 17.19
N ASP A 74 -9.36 14.39 17.86
CA ASP A 74 -8.37 13.31 17.99
C ASP A 74 -8.02 12.79 16.59
N LYS A 75 -6.72 12.59 16.35
CA LYS A 75 -6.19 12.09 15.08
C LYS A 75 -5.60 10.70 15.27
N ASP A 76 -5.97 9.75 14.42
CA ASP A 76 -5.30 8.46 14.39
C ASP A 76 -3.94 8.63 13.67
N THR A 77 -2.85 8.34 14.39
CA THR A 77 -1.48 8.45 13.86
C THR A 77 -1.16 7.37 12.83
N HIS A 78 -1.84 6.22 12.90
CA HIS A 78 -1.66 5.10 11.97
C HIS A 78 -2.51 5.25 10.71
N ALA A 79 -3.58 6.06 10.73
CA ALA A 79 -4.38 6.34 9.55
C ALA A 79 -3.69 7.33 8.60
N GLY A 80 -3.76 7.07 7.29
CA GLY A 80 -3.33 8.01 6.25
C GLY A 80 -1.84 8.33 6.28
N ALA A 81 -1.03 7.31 6.00
CA ALA A 81 0.42 7.44 5.83
C ALA A 81 0.76 8.54 4.79
N ARG A 82 1.88 9.24 4.99
CA ARG A 82 2.28 10.35 4.10
C ARG A 82 2.48 9.89 2.65
N TRP A 83 3.03 8.69 2.47
CA TRP A 83 3.23 8.10 1.14
C TRP A 83 1.89 7.86 0.44
N LEU A 84 0.86 7.38 1.16
CA LEU A 84 -0.46 7.09 0.60
C LEU A 84 -1.14 8.38 0.12
N LYS A 85 -1.00 9.46 0.88
CA LYS A 85 -1.48 10.79 0.46
C LYS A 85 -0.76 11.30 -0.81
N CYS A 86 0.55 11.12 -0.88
CA CYS A 86 1.33 11.49 -2.07
C CYS A 86 0.89 10.68 -3.30
N GLY A 87 0.73 9.36 -3.14
CA GLY A 87 0.23 8.46 -4.18
C GLY A 87 -1.15 8.86 -4.69
N ILE A 88 -2.13 9.03 -3.79
CA ILE A 88 -3.49 9.47 -4.16
C ILE A 88 -3.46 10.80 -4.93
N THR A 89 -2.58 11.74 -4.54
CA THR A 89 -2.46 13.04 -5.23
C THR A 89 -1.85 12.87 -6.62
N LEU A 90 -0.80 12.05 -6.76
CA LEU A 90 -0.18 11.77 -8.05
C LEU A 90 -1.17 11.14 -9.04
N PHE A 91 -1.83 10.06 -8.64
CA PHE A 91 -2.81 9.38 -9.49
C PHE A 91 -4.01 10.28 -9.81
N ALA A 92 -4.45 11.12 -8.85
CA ALA A 92 -5.51 12.09 -9.12
C ALA A 92 -5.12 13.13 -10.16
N VAL A 93 -3.89 13.64 -10.15
CA VAL A 93 -3.43 14.58 -11.18
C VAL A 93 -3.46 13.91 -12.56
N ILE A 94 -3.02 12.66 -12.66
CA ILE A 94 -3.08 11.89 -13.92
C ILE A 94 -4.53 11.64 -14.35
N THR A 95 -5.42 11.29 -13.41
CA THR A 95 -6.87 11.17 -13.64
C THR A 95 -7.48 12.47 -14.17
N LEU A 96 -7.10 13.63 -13.63
CA LEU A 96 -7.60 14.92 -14.11
C LEU A 96 -7.11 15.25 -15.54
N ILE A 97 -5.90 14.82 -15.90
CA ILE A 97 -5.40 14.89 -17.28
C ILE A 97 -6.25 13.99 -18.18
N LEU A 98 -6.56 12.76 -17.75
CA LEU A 98 -7.45 11.85 -18.47
C LEU A 98 -8.86 12.47 -18.65
N ASP A 99 -9.45 13.06 -17.62
CA ASP A 99 -10.75 13.72 -17.72
C ASP A 99 -10.71 14.89 -18.70
N SER A 100 -9.60 15.65 -18.72
CA SER A 100 -9.39 16.72 -19.69
C SER A 100 -9.35 16.19 -21.13
N PHE A 101 -8.68 15.04 -21.37
CA PHE A 101 -8.67 14.39 -22.68
C PHE A 101 -10.05 13.86 -23.07
N LYS A 102 -10.82 13.32 -22.13
CA LYS A 102 -12.22 12.88 -22.37
C LYS A 102 -13.13 14.05 -22.73
N ILE A 103 -12.97 15.20 -22.08
CA ILE A 103 -13.70 16.42 -22.41
C ILE A 103 -13.32 16.89 -23.82
N GLY A 104 -12.02 16.90 -24.16
CA GLY A 104 -11.54 17.24 -25.50
C GLY A 104 -12.15 16.32 -26.58
N TYR A 105 -12.10 15.01 -26.34
CA TYR A 105 -12.73 14.01 -27.20
C TYR A 105 -14.24 14.26 -27.37
N TYR A 106 -14.96 14.59 -26.29
CA TYR A 106 -16.39 14.90 -26.37
C TYR A 106 -16.66 16.17 -27.19
N ILE A 107 -15.87 17.22 -27.05
CA ILE A 107 -16.06 18.47 -27.81
C ILE A 107 -15.93 18.20 -29.31
N ASP A 108 -14.92 17.42 -29.71
CA ASP A 108 -14.65 17.07 -31.11
C ASP A 108 -15.74 16.16 -31.72
N PHE A 109 -16.39 15.32 -30.92
CA PHE A 109 -17.45 14.39 -31.35
C PHE A 109 -18.85 14.74 -30.82
N SER A 110 -19.06 16.00 -30.41
CA SER A 110 -20.25 16.46 -29.68
C SER A 110 -21.57 16.25 -30.43
N ASN A 111 -21.54 16.23 -31.76
CA ASN A 111 -22.72 15.98 -32.60
C ASN A 111 -23.20 14.52 -32.58
N CYS A 112 -22.37 13.60 -32.08
CA CYS A 112 -22.56 12.17 -32.24
C CYS A 112 -22.57 11.40 -30.94
N LEU A 113 -22.04 12.00 -29.88
CA LEU A 113 -22.03 11.44 -28.54
C LEU A 113 -23.24 11.90 -27.75
N SER A 114 -23.67 11.04 -26.82
CA SER A 114 -24.77 11.40 -25.91
C SER A 114 -24.34 12.52 -24.95
N PRO A 115 -25.23 13.46 -24.56
CA PRO A 115 -24.89 14.51 -23.59
C PRO A 115 -24.34 13.97 -22.26
N THR A 116 -24.77 12.75 -21.88
CA THR A 116 -24.27 12.04 -20.70
C THR A 116 -22.77 11.75 -20.75
N GLU A 117 -22.20 11.52 -21.94
CA GLU A 117 -20.77 11.28 -22.12
C GLU A 117 -19.92 12.53 -21.94
N GLY A 118 -20.49 13.72 -22.14
CA GLY A 118 -19.84 14.99 -21.82
C GLY A 118 -19.98 15.40 -20.34
N ILE A 119 -21.16 15.15 -19.73
CA ILE A 119 -21.41 15.49 -18.32
C ILE A 119 -20.59 14.60 -17.37
N PHE A 120 -20.40 13.33 -17.73
CA PHE A 120 -19.66 12.37 -16.92
C PHE A 120 -18.23 12.84 -16.56
N PRO A 121 -17.32 13.14 -17.51
CA PRO A 121 -15.94 13.52 -17.19
C PRO A 121 -15.87 14.88 -16.45
N VAL A 122 -16.79 15.81 -16.71
CA VAL A 122 -16.85 17.08 -15.96
C VAL A 122 -17.22 16.84 -14.50
N THR A 123 -18.25 16.02 -14.25
CA THR A 123 -18.66 15.65 -12.89
C THR A 123 -17.56 14.88 -12.18
N HIS A 124 -16.90 13.96 -12.90
CA HIS A 124 -15.79 13.15 -12.41
C HIS A 124 -14.58 13.99 -12.01
N ALA A 125 -14.22 15.01 -12.79
CA ALA A 125 -13.13 15.93 -12.47
C ALA A 125 -13.41 16.71 -11.17
N VAL A 126 -14.63 17.27 -11.03
CA VAL A 126 -15.05 18.00 -9.81
C VAL A 126 -15.06 17.07 -8.59
N HIS A 127 -15.59 15.86 -8.76
CA HIS A 127 -15.58 14.81 -7.74
C HIS A 127 -14.16 14.47 -7.28
N THR A 128 -13.25 14.21 -8.22
CA THR A 128 -11.86 13.85 -7.97
C THR A 128 -11.14 14.96 -7.18
N ILE A 129 -11.30 16.23 -7.58
CA ILE A 129 -10.69 17.38 -6.89
C ILE A 129 -11.18 17.44 -5.43
N LEU A 130 -12.50 17.38 -5.22
CA LEU A 130 -13.06 17.49 -3.87
C LEU A 130 -12.72 16.28 -3.00
N GLN A 131 -12.71 15.07 -3.58
CA GLN A 131 -12.36 13.84 -2.87
C GLN A 131 -10.89 13.83 -2.45
N VAL A 132 -9.96 14.28 -3.31
CA VAL A 132 -8.54 14.41 -2.95
C VAL A 132 -8.36 15.42 -1.83
N TYR A 133 -9.03 16.57 -1.91
CA TYR A 133 -9.00 17.56 -0.84
C TYR A 133 -9.50 16.97 0.49
N PHE A 134 -10.65 16.27 0.45
CA PHE A 134 -11.23 15.60 1.61
C PHE A 134 -10.26 14.57 2.21
N LEU A 135 -9.71 13.67 1.40
CA LEU A 135 -8.75 12.65 1.84
C LEU A 135 -7.44 13.28 2.35
N TRP A 136 -6.96 14.35 1.73
CA TRP A 136 -5.74 15.02 2.17
C TRP A 136 -5.91 15.63 3.56
N CYS A 137 -7.00 16.37 3.78
CA CYS A 137 -7.26 17.08 5.02
C CYS A 137 -7.80 16.19 6.15
N HIS A 138 -8.72 15.28 5.83
CA HIS A 138 -9.56 14.57 6.80
C HIS A 138 -9.26 13.08 6.97
N ALA A 139 -8.30 12.53 6.20
CA ALA A 139 -7.82 11.15 6.33
C ALA A 139 -7.53 10.64 7.75
N LYS A 140 -7.16 11.55 8.66
CA LYS A 140 -6.70 11.21 10.02
C LYS A 140 -7.75 11.46 11.09
N ASP A 141 -8.88 12.04 10.71
CA ASP A 141 -9.84 12.53 11.69
C ASP A 141 -10.65 11.38 12.30
N ILE A 142 -10.68 11.31 13.63
CA ILE A 142 -11.58 10.41 14.36
C ILE A 142 -12.90 11.14 14.53
N ILE A 143 -13.91 10.72 13.78
CA ILE A 143 -15.20 11.41 13.77
C ILE A 143 -16.06 10.88 14.93
N GLN A 144 -16.33 11.77 15.91
CA GLN A 144 -17.07 11.43 17.13
C GLN A 144 -18.52 11.97 17.14
N SER A 145 -18.93 12.80 16.17
CA SER A 145 -20.20 13.55 16.19
C SER A 145 -21.02 13.34 14.91
N PHE A 146 -22.29 12.93 15.00
CA PHE A 146 -23.16 12.47 13.88
C PHE A 146 -22.67 11.20 13.17
N LYS A 147 -22.28 10.21 13.99
CA LYS A 147 -21.72 8.92 13.58
C LYS A 147 -22.52 8.20 12.50
N THR A 148 -23.86 8.29 12.51
CA THR A 148 -24.70 7.60 11.52
C THR A 148 -24.56 8.19 10.12
N LEU A 149 -24.77 9.51 9.96
CA LEU A 149 -24.72 10.16 8.65
C LEU A 149 -23.30 10.12 8.05
N GLU A 150 -22.27 10.30 8.88
CA GLU A 150 -20.87 10.20 8.43
C GLU A 150 -20.52 8.78 7.98
N ARG A 151 -21.04 7.75 8.65
CA ARG A 151 -20.87 6.36 8.20
C ARG A 151 -21.54 6.11 6.86
N PHE A 152 -22.76 6.61 6.65
CA PHE A 152 -23.45 6.51 5.37
C PHE A 152 -22.70 7.25 4.25
N GLY A 153 -22.20 8.45 4.51
CA GLY A 153 -21.47 9.19 3.48
C GLY A 153 -20.10 8.59 3.14
N VAL A 154 -19.34 8.11 4.14
CA VAL A 154 -18.06 7.45 3.86
C VAL A 154 -18.28 6.11 3.16
N ILE A 155 -19.25 5.28 3.56
CA ILE A 155 -19.51 4.00 2.88
C ILE A 155 -20.06 4.21 1.46
N HIS A 156 -20.91 5.23 1.25
CA HIS A 156 -21.33 5.64 -0.10
C HIS A 156 -20.12 6.01 -0.96
N SER A 157 -19.16 6.75 -0.40
CA SER A 157 -17.93 7.13 -1.10
C SER A 157 -17.06 5.92 -1.44
N VAL A 158 -16.95 4.93 -0.54
CA VAL A 158 -16.22 3.67 -0.81
C VAL A 158 -16.81 2.97 -2.03
N PHE A 159 -18.11 2.72 -2.03
CA PHE A 159 -18.75 1.97 -3.11
C PHE A 159 -18.90 2.76 -4.40
N THR A 160 -19.00 4.10 -4.35
CA THR A 160 -18.92 4.95 -5.54
C THR A 160 -17.56 4.81 -6.23
N ASN A 161 -16.46 4.84 -5.47
CA ASN A 161 -15.13 4.60 -6.04
C ASN A 161 -14.97 3.17 -6.58
N LEU A 162 -15.50 2.16 -5.89
CA LEU A 162 -15.46 0.78 -6.40
C LEU A 162 -16.25 0.62 -7.71
N LEU A 163 -17.40 1.29 -7.86
CA LEU A 163 -18.16 1.28 -9.11
C LEU A 163 -17.46 2.04 -10.23
N LEU A 164 -16.85 3.19 -9.95
CA LEU A 164 -16.02 3.92 -10.91
C LEU A 164 -14.81 3.09 -11.35
N TRP A 165 -14.19 2.37 -10.40
CA TRP A 165 -13.15 1.38 -10.69
C TRP A 165 -13.66 0.28 -11.63
N THR A 166 -14.80 -0.35 -11.32
CA THR A 166 -15.38 -1.40 -12.19
C THR A 166 -15.67 -0.87 -13.59
N ASN A 167 -16.23 0.34 -13.70
CA ASN A 167 -16.50 0.97 -14.99
C ASN A 167 -15.20 1.26 -15.75
N GLY A 168 -14.14 1.73 -15.07
CA GLY A 168 -12.82 1.94 -15.66
C GLY A 168 -12.21 0.64 -16.18
N VAL A 169 -12.24 -0.42 -15.37
CA VAL A 169 -11.78 -1.76 -15.76
C VAL A 169 -12.55 -2.26 -16.97
N LEU A 170 -13.88 -2.20 -16.96
CA LEU A 170 -14.69 -2.70 -18.05
C LEU A 170 -14.50 -1.90 -19.36
N THR A 171 -14.33 -0.58 -19.25
CA THR A 171 -14.08 0.28 -20.43
C THR A 171 -12.73 -0.04 -21.07
N GLU A 172 -11.68 -0.17 -20.25
CA GLU A 172 -10.37 -0.61 -20.74
C GLU A 172 -10.45 -2.01 -21.36
N SER A 173 -11.18 -2.92 -20.71
CA SER A 173 -11.38 -4.29 -21.20
C SER A 173 -12.01 -4.34 -22.59
N LYS A 174 -13.09 -3.56 -22.79
CA LYS A 174 -13.78 -3.50 -24.09
C LYS A 174 -12.87 -2.90 -25.17
N HIS A 175 -12.09 -1.88 -24.84
CA HIS A 175 -11.14 -1.32 -25.81
C HIS A 175 -10.12 -2.35 -26.28
N GLN A 176 -9.49 -3.07 -25.35
CA GLN A 176 -8.51 -4.12 -25.65
C GLN A 176 -9.13 -5.25 -26.49
N LEU A 177 -10.36 -5.67 -26.14
CA LEU A 177 -11.11 -6.68 -26.89
C LEU A 177 -11.33 -6.23 -28.33
N ASN A 178 -11.72 -4.97 -28.53
CA ASN A 178 -12.02 -4.41 -29.84
C ASN A 178 -10.76 -4.24 -30.69
N GLU A 179 -9.64 -3.81 -30.10
CA GLU A 179 -8.36 -3.69 -30.81
C GLU A 179 -7.89 -5.05 -31.35
N HIS A 180 -8.02 -6.12 -30.57
CA HIS A 180 -7.68 -7.46 -31.07
C HIS A 180 -8.63 -7.95 -32.16
N LYS A 181 -9.94 -7.71 -32.00
CA LYS A 181 -10.94 -8.05 -33.04
C LYS A 181 -10.60 -7.35 -34.35
N GLU A 182 -10.16 -6.09 -34.31
CA GLU A 182 -9.69 -5.35 -35.48
C GLU A 182 -8.44 -5.98 -36.11
N ARG A 183 -7.44 -6.37 -35.32
CA ARG A 183 -6.25 -7.09 -35.82
C ARG A 183 -6.61 -8.41 -36.49
N LEU A 184 -7.55 -9.17 -35.94
CA LEU A 184 -8.05 -10.42 -36.54
C LEU A 184 -8.76 -10.19 -37.88
N ILE A 185 -9.58 -9.12 -37.97
CA ILE A 185 -10.27 -8.74 -39.21
C ILE A 185 -9.27 -8.32 -40.30
N THR A 186 -8.29 -7.49 -39.96
CA THR A 186 -7.26 -7.02 -40.92
C THR A 186 -6.38 -8.15 -41.44
N LEU A 187 -6.20 -9.22 -40.67
CA LEU A 187 -5.49 -10.43 -41.08
C LEU A 187 -6.34 -11.39 -41.95
N GLY A 188 -7.60 -11.05 -42.24
CA GLY A 188 -8.47 -11.81 -43.14
C GLY A 188 -9.12 -13.05 -42.50
N PHE A 189 -9.05 -13.19 -41.17
CA PHE A 189 -9.62 -14.33 -40.44
C PHE A 189 -11.10 -14.14 -40.04
N GLY A 190 -11.70 -12.97 -40.30
CA GLY A 190 -13.09 -12.67 -39.94
C GLY A 190 -14.05 -12.69 -41.14
N ASN A 191 -15.03 -13.60 -41.13
CA ASN A 191 -16.21 -13.50 -42.01
C ASN A 191 -17.16 -12.41 -41.47
N ILE A 192 -17.65 -11.55 -42.36
CA ILE A 192 -18.39 -10.31 -42.05
C ILE A 192 -19.70 -10.64 -41.30
N THR A 193 -19.74 -10.43 -39.98
CA THR A 193 -20.92 -10.20 -39.11
C THR A 193 -20.57 -10.04 -37.62
N ILE A 194 -19.28 -9.97 -37.24
CA ILE A 194 -18.91 -9.62 -35.88
C ILE A 194 -19.08 -8.10 -35.75
N VAL A 195 -20.18 -7.67 -35.11
CA VAL A 195 -20.40 -6.25 -34.77
C VAL A 195 -19.21 -5.80 -33.92
N LEU A 196 -18.36 -4.97 -34.51
CA LEU A 196 -17.25 -4.32 -33.83
C LEU A 196 -17.88 -3.22 -32.96
N ASP A 197 -18.18 -3.55 -31.70
CA ASP A 197 -18.75 -2.60 -30.75
C ASP A 197 -17.85 -1.37 -30.63
N ASP A 198 -18.43 -0.17 -30.73
CA ASP A 198 -17.74 1.12 -30.48
C ASP A 198 -16.46 1.37 -31.30
N HIS A 199 -16.46 1.11 -32.62
CA HIS A 199 -15.57 1.91 -33.49
C HIS A 199 -16.07 3.36 -33.57
N ALA A 200 -15.10 4.28 -33.72
CA ALA A 200 -15.26 5.72 -33.71
C ALA A 200 -16.63 6.17 -34.22
N PRO A 201 -17.33 7.09 -33.52
CA PRO A 201 -18.62 7.58 -33.96
C PRO A 201 -18.54 7.91 -35.46
N GLN A 202 -19.50 7.44 -36.26
CA GLN A 202 -19.51 7.61 -37.73
C GLN A 202 -19.68 9.08 -38.11
N CYS A 203 -18.66 9.86 -37.79
CA CYS A 203 -18.72 11.29 -37.66
C CYS A 203 -17.36 11.86 -37.99
N ASN A 204 -17.39 12.93 -38.79
CA ASN A 204 -16.19 13.61 -39.20
C ASN A 204 -15.60 14.36 -38.01
N CYS A 205 -14.43 13.93 -37.57
CA CYS A 205 -13.64 14.72 -36.64
C CYS A 205 -13.12 15.98 -37.35
N THR A 206 -13.33 17.14 -36.73
CA THR A 206 -12.92 18.44 -37.28
C THR A 206 -11.41 18.56 -37.46
N THR A 207 -10.61 17.88 -36.62
CA THR A 207 -9.15 17.83 -36.69
C THR A 207 -8.63 16.41 -36.48
N THR A 208 -8.44 15.64 -37.57
CA THR A 208 -8.06 14.22 -37.55
C THR A 208 -6.86 13.90 -36.63
N THR A 209 -5.86 14.80 -36.59
CA THR A 209 -4.66 14.63 -35.74
C THR A 209 -4.98 14.73 -34.25
N LEU A 210 -5.83 15.66 -33.82
CA LEU A 210 -6.18 15.84 -32.41
C LEU A 210 -7.04 14.67 -31.90
N CYS A 211 -7.96 14.17 -32.71
CA CYS A 211 -8.79 13.02 -32.36
C CYS A 211 -7.98 11.74 -32.12
N SER A 212 -6.97 11.47 -32.97
CA SER A 212 -6.07 10.33 -32.76
C SER A 212 -5.28 10.47 -31.46
N ILE A 213 -4.77 11.67 -31.15
CA ILE A 213 -4.00 11.93 -29.93
C ILE A 213 -4.87 11.77 -28.69
N PHE A 214 -6.09 12.30 -28.68
CA PHE A 214 -7.00 12.15 -27.55
C PHE A 214 -7.42 10.69 -27.34
N SER A 215 -7.79 9.99 -28.42
CA SER A 215 -8.19 8.59 -28.35
C SER A 215 -7.06 7.72 -27.77
N GLN A 216 -5.85 7.80 -28.32
CA GLN A 216 -4.70 7.05 -27.81
C GLN A 216 -4.33 7.45 -26.38
N GLY A 217 -4.29 8.76 -26.10
CA GLY A 217 -3.96 9.28 -24.77
C GLY A 217 -4.93 8.82 -23.68
N ILE A 218 -6.22 8.67 -24.00
CA ILE A 218 -7.23 8.16 -23.07
C ILE A 218 -6.88 6.73 -22.62
N TYR A 219 -6.58 5.82 -23.55
CA TYR A 219 -6.28 4.42 -23.25
C TYR A 219 -4.96 4.23 -22.50
N TYR A 220 -3.92 5.00 -22.84
CA TYR A 220 -2.66 4.99 -22.06
C TYR A 220 -2.84 5.46 -20.60
N LEU A 221 -3.79 6.35 -20.33
CA LEU A 221 -4.00 6.92 -19.00
C LEU A 221 -5.04 6.18 -18.15
N TYR A 222 -5.84 5.27 -18.75
CA TYR A 222 -6.86 4.49 -18.04
C TYR A 222 -6.33 3.66 -16.86
N PRO A 223 -5.18 2.96 -16.95
CA PRO A 223 -4.63 2.21 -15.82
C PRO A 223 -4.40 3.06 -14.57
N PHE A 224 -3.95 4.31 -14.73
CA PHE A 224 -3.72 5.22 -13.62
C PHE A 224 -5.03 5.66 -12.95
N ASN A 225 -6.10 5.81 -13.74
CA ASN A 225 -7.43 6.09 -13.20
C ASN A 225 -7.99 4.92 -12.38
N ILE A 226 -7.75 3.69 -12.84
CA ILE A 226 -8.13 2.47 -12.12
C ILE A 226 -7.42 2.44 -10.75
N GLU A 227 -6.11 2.72 -10.71
CA GLU A 227 -5.32 2.76 -9.46
C GLU A 227 -5.81 3.85 -8.50
N TYR A 228 -6.14 5.06 -9.00
CA TYR A 228 -6.70 6.14 -8.18
C TYR A 228 -7.91 5.67 -7.37
N HIS A 229 -8.89 5.04 -8.04
CA HIS A 229 -10.13 4.63 -7.39
C HIS A 229 -9.94 3.52 -6.35
N ILE A 230 -9.04 2.54 -6.60
CA ILE A 230 -8.75 1.49 -5.60
C ILE A 230 -8.11 2.12 -4.36
N LEU A 231 -7.11 2.99 -4.53
CA LEU A 231 -6.43 3.66 -3.41
C LEU A 231 -7.39 4.54 -2.60
N ALA A 232 -8.23 5.31 -3.29
CA ALA A 232 -9.24 6.14 -2.65
C ALA A 232 -10.26 5.30 -1.87
N SER A 233 -10.77 4.22 -2.46
CA SER A 233 -11.74 3.33 -1.80
C SER A 233 -11.16 2.68 -0.53
N THR A 234 -9.90 2.24 -0.58
CA THR A 234 -9.21 1.64 0.57
C THR A 234 -9.04 2.66 1.69
N MET A 235 -8.62 3.87 1.35
CA MET A 235 -8.43 4.95 2.32
C MET A 235 -9.76 5.38 2.98
N LEU A 236 -10.83 5.45 2.20
CA LEU A 236 -12.18 5.72 2.71
C LEU A 236 -12.70 4.58 3.60
N TYR A 237 -12.40 3.33 3.27
CA TYR A 237 -12.80 2.19 4.10
C TYR A 237 -12.07 2.18 5.46
N VAL A 238 -10.78 2.52 5.48
CA VAL A 238 -10.03 2.75 6.74
C VAL A 238 -10.69 3.86 7.55
N LEU A 239 -11.06 4.98 6.91
CA LEU A 239 -11.76 6.07 7.57
C LEU A 239 -13.09 5.60 8.17
N TRP A 240 -13.91 4.85 7.43
CA TRP A 240 -15.19 4.29 7.90
C TRP A 240 -15.03 3.40 9.13
N LYS A 241 -14.02 2.50 9.12
CA LYS A 241 -13.71 1.63 10.27
C LYS A 241 -13.20 2.40 11.49
N ASN A 242 -12.57 3.55 11.28
CA ASN A 242 -12.10 4.41 12.37
C ASN A 242 -13.21 5.26 13.01
N ILE A 243 -14.40 5.37 12.40
CA ILE A 243 -15.51 6.20 12.94
C ILE A 243 -16.03 5.64 14.26
N GLY A 244 -15.86 6.42 15.33
CA GLY A 244 -16.37 6.12 16.66
C GLY A 244 -15.56 5.11 17.47
N ARG A 245 -14.32 4.79 17.04
CA ARG A 245 -13.34 4.03 17.83
C ARG A 245 -12.73 4.94 18.90
N LYS A 246 -12.62 4.44 20.14
CA LYS A 246 -11.81 5.08 21.18
C LYS A 246 -10.37 4.63 20.97
N VAL A 247 -9.45 5.56 20.74
CA VAL A 247 -8.02 5.25 20.63
C VAL A 247 -7.44 5.27 22.04
N GLU A 248 -6.89 4.15 22.49
CA GLU A 248 -6.03 4.15 23.68
C GLU A 248 -4.78 4.95 23.35
N HIS A 249 -4.50 5.97 24.15
CA HIS A 249 -3.32 6.83 24.01
C HIS A 249 -2.05 6.01 24.27
N HIS A 250 -1.54 5.35 23.24
CA HIS A 250 -0.13 5.01 23.17
C HIS A 250 0.60 6.20 22.60
N LEU A 251 1.35 6.89 23.47
CA LEU A 251 2.23 7.99 23.13
C LEU A 251 3.35 7.47 22.20
N GLN A 252 3.06 7.31 20.91
CA GLN A 252 4.09 6.95 19.94
C GLN A 252 4.84 8.21 19.53
N HIS A 253 6.12 8.24 19.88
CA HIS A 253 7.07 9.22 19.37
C HIS A 253 7.08 9.16 17.84
N LYS A 254 6.83 10.32 17.21
CA LYS A 254 7.14 10.55 15.79
C LYS A 254 8.62 10.20 15.59
N THR A 255 8.92 9.04 15.02
CA THR A 255 10.27 8.77 14.55
C THR A 255 10.55 9.75 13.42
N PRO A 256 11.57 10.61 13.54
CA PRO A 256 11.93 11.50 12.44
C PRO A 256 12.30 10.66 11.23
N PHE A 257 11.69 10.97 10.08
CA PHE A 257 12.08 10.42 8.79
C PHE A 257 13.57 10.70 8.58
N LYS A 258 14.40 9.68 8.75
CA LYS A 258 15.83 9.73 8.42
C LYS A 258 16.07 8.76 7.29
N LEU A 259 16.02 9.29 6.07
CA LEU A 259 16.49 8.60 4.88
C LEU A 259 18.02 8.59 4.95
N HIS A 260 18.57 7.55 5.57
CA HIS A 260 20.00 7.48 5.85
C HIS A 260 20.72 6.85 4.66
N GLY A 261 21.24 7.69 3.76
CA GLY A 261 22.17 7.33 2.70
C GLY A 261 21.65 6.33 1.65
N ILE A 262 22.42 6.18 0.57
CA ILE A 262 22.20 5.11 -0.41
C ILE A 262 22.65 3.80 0.25
N THR A 263 21.71 2.90 0.53
CA THR A 263 22.02 1.54 1.02
C THR A 263 22.39 0.63 -0.15
N VAL A 264 23.13 -0.45 0.11
CA VAL A 264 23.53 -1.42 -0.93
C VAL A 264 22.30 -2.02 -1.63
N GLY A 265 21.24 -2.29 -0.86
CA GLY A 265 19.96 -2.75 -1.42
C GLY A 265 19.31 -1.76 -2.39
N MET A 266 19.40 -0.45 -2.14
CA MET A 266 18.91 0.57 -3.07
C MET A 266 19.68 0.55 -4.39
N ILE A 267 20.99 0.31 -4.38
CA ILE A 267 21.81 0.26 -5.61
C ILE A 267 21.36 -0.92 -6.48
N PHE A 268 21.27 -2.12 -5.91
CA PHE A 268 20.79 -3.29 -6.65
C PHE A 268 19.36 -3.11 -7.16
N GLY A 269 18.48 -2.52 -6.36
CA GLY A 269 17.12 -2.22 -6.77
C GLY A 269 17.05 -1.20 -7.91
N LEU A 270 17.91 -0.17 -7.92
CA LEU A 270 17.99 0.81 -9.01
C LEU A 270 18.51 0.19 -10.31
N ILE A 271 19.46 -0.75 -10.22
CA ILE A 271 19.93 -1.52 -11.39
C ILE A 271 18.77 -2.32 -11.98
N VAL A 272 17.99 -3.02 -11.15
CA VAL A 272 16.79 -3.75 -11.59
C VAL A 272 15.77 -2.81 -12.23
N LEU A 273 15.54 -1.63 -11.65
CA LEU A 273 14.62 -0.63 -12.18
C LEU A 273 15.03 -0.14 -13.57
N ILE A 274 16.30 0.25 -13.74
CA ILE A 274 16.86 0.72 -15.02
C ILE A 274 16.77 -0.39 -16.07
N SER A 275 17.16 -1.63 -15.71
CA SER A 275 17.05 -2.79 -16.60
C SER A 275 15.60 -3.07 -17.01
N THR A 276 14.65 -2.94 -16.08
CA THR A 276 13.22 -3.15 -16.37
C THR A 276 12.69 -2.09 -17.32
N ILE A 277 13.04 -0.82 -17.11
CA ILE A 277 12.66 0.27 -18.03
C ILE A 277 13.21 0.01 -19.44
N ALA A 278 14.48 -0.41 -19.57
CA ALA A 278 15.06 -0.74 -20.86
C ALA A 278 14.29 -1.87 -21.58
N ILE A 279 13.89 -2.91 -20.86
CA ILE A 279 13.13 -4.03 -21.42
C ILE A 279 11.70 -3.63 -21.79
N VAL A 280 11.04 -2.80 -20.99
CA VAL A 280 9.72 -2.23 -21.31
C VAL A 280 9.78 -1.42 -22.60
N VAL A 281 10.80 -0.57 -22.77
CA VAL A 281 10.97 0.21 -24.01
C VAL A 281 11.16 -0.71 -25.22
N VAL A 282 12.01 -1.74 -25.09
CA VAL A 282 12.20 -2.73 -26.15
C VAL A 282 10.89 -3.46 -26.46
N TYR A 283 10.15 -3.89 -25.44
CA TYR A 283 8.87 -4.56 -25.58
C TYR A 283 7.87 -3.71 -26.36
N LEU A 284 7.64 -2.46 -25.93
CA LEU A 284 6.66 -1.57 -26.56
C LEU A 284 7.00 -1.27 -28.03
N ILE A 285 8.28 -1.21 -28.38
CA ILE A 285 8.72 -0.98 -29.78
C ILE A 285 8.59 -2.25 -30.62
N GLN A 286 8.92 -3.43 -30.07
CA GLN A 286 9.07 -4.65 -30.84
C GLN A 286 7.81 -5.51 -30.90
N ILE A 287 6.88 -5.39 -29.95
CA ILE A 287 5.70 -6.25 -29.86
C ILE A 287 4.76 -6.08 -31.06
N GLY A 288 4.59 -4.85 -31.56
CA GLY A 288 3.84 -4.55 -32.79
C GLY A 288 4.65 -4.73 -34.08
N GLY A 289 5.85 -5.30 -34.02
CA GLY A 289 6.73 -5.53 -35.15
C GLY A 289 6.40 -6.81 -35.93
N SER A 290 7.44 -7.44 -36.50
CA SER A 290 7.28 -8.77 -37.11
C SER A 290 7.15 -9.86 -36.04
N LYS A 291 6.57 -11.01 -36.40
CA LYS A 291 6.43 -12.18 -35.51
C LYS A 291 7.73 -12.52 -34.76
N ILE A 292 8.87 -12.55 -35.46
CA ILE A 292 10.19 -12.84 -34.87
C ILE A 292 10.59 -11.78 -33.82
N LYS A 293 10.31 -10.49 -34.07
CA LYS A 293 10.60 -9.41 -33.12
C LYS A 293 9.71 -9.49 -31.88
N SER A 294 8.43 -9.80 -32.06
CA SER A 294 7.49 -10.01 -30.96
C SER A 294 7.88 -11.20 -30.07
N GLU A 295 8.24 -12.34 -30.68
CA GLU A 295 8.72 -13.53 -29.95
C GLU A 295 10.01 -13.25 -29.15
N LEU A 296 10.94 -12.48 -29.72
CA LEU A 296 12.16 -12.06 -29.03
C LEU A 296 11.85 -11.14 -27.84
N ALA A 297 10.97 -10.17 -28.03
CA ALA A 297 10.55 -9.23 -26.99
C ALA A 297 9.87 -9.95 -25.80
N LEU A 298 8.96 -10.88 -26.09
CA LEU A 298 8.33 -11.73 -25.07
C LEU A 298 9.37 -12.58 -24.32
N THR A 299 10.31 -13.17 -25.04
CA THR A 299 11.38 -13.98 -24.43
C THR A 299 12.25 -13.13 -23.49
N MET A 300 12.66 -11.94 -23.93
CA MET A 300 13.43 -11.00 -23.10
C MET A 300 12.65 -10.58 -21.85
N PHE A 301 11.35 -10.30 -22.00
CA PHE A 301 10.48 -9.94 -20.89
C PHE A 301 10.39 -11.07 -19.85
N TYR A 302 10.06 -12.29 -20.29
CA TYR A 302 9.90 -13.42 -19.37
C TYR A 302 11.21 -13.78 -18.66
N LEU A 303 12.35 -13.80 -19.37
CA LEU A 303 13.65 -14.09 -18.77
C LEU A 303 14.02 -13.09 -17.68
N HIS A 304 13.82 -11.80 -17.95
CA HIS A 304 14.07 -10.75 -16.97
C HIS A 304 13.12 -10.84 -15.78
N ALA A 305 11.83 -11.05 -16.03
CA ALA A 305 10.84 -11.19 -14.97
C ALA A 305 11.14 -12.40 -14.06
N ILE A 306 11.49 -13.55 -14.64
CA ILE A 306 11.93 -14.76 -13.91
C ILE A 306 13.15 -14.44 -13.05
N PHE A 307 14.16 -13.78 -13.62
CA PHE A 307 15.37 -13.40 -12.90
C PHE A 307 15.07 -12.50 -11.70
N VAL A 308 14.27 -11.45 -11.89
CA VAL A 308 13.87 -10.53 -10.81
C VAL A 308 13.05 -11.26 -9.74
N LEU A 309 12.07 -12.08 -10.12
CA LEU A 309 11.25 -12.84 -9.18
C LEU A 309 12.10 -13.82 -8.35
N ALA A 310 13.08 -14.50 -8.96
CA ALA A 310 14.00 -15.38 -8.24
C ALA A 310 14.86 -14.60 -7.22
N LEU A 311 15.35 -13.40 -7.58
CA LEU A 311 16.05 -12.53 -6.64
C LEU A 311 15.14 -12.06 -5.49
N MET A 312 13.88 -11.75 -5.77
CA MET A 312 12.90 -11.39 -4.73
C MET A 312 12.62 -12.56 -3.78
N CYS A 313 12.42 -13.77 -4.32
CA CYS A 313 12.23 -14.99 -3.52
C CYS A 313 13.42 -15.22 -2.58
N THR A 314 14.65 -15.18 -3.11
CA THR A 314 15.86 -15.40 -2.30
C THR A 314 16.01 -14.33 -1.21
N ALA A 315 15.82 -13.06 -1.53
CA ALA A 315 15.86 -11.97 -0.56
C ALA A 315 14.77 -12.12 0.52
N GLY A 316 13.55 -12.49 0.13
CA GLY A 316 12.42 -12.72 1.05
C GLY A 316 12.66 -13.90 1.99
N ILE A 317 13.20 -15.02 1.48
CA ILE A 317 13.57 -16.19 2.31
C ILE A 317 14.66 -15.80 3.31
N VAL A 318 15.70 -15.09 2.88
CA VAL A 318 16.77 -14.62 3.78
C VAL A 318 16.19 -13.73 4.89
N ALA A 319 15.28 -12.82 4.55
CA ALA A 319 14.64 -11.95 5.54
C ALA A 319 13.77 -12.74 6.54
N LEU A 320 12.98 -13.70 6.06
CA LEU A 320 12.18 -14.58 6.92
C LEU A 320 13.06 -15.44 7.83
N LEU A 321 14.18 -15.97 7.34
CA LEU A 321 15.15 -16.69 8.16
C LEU A 321 15.71 -15.81 9.27
N ILE A 322 16.07 -14.56 8.96
CA ILE A 322 16.54 -13.60 9.98
C ILE A 322 15.46 -13.36 11.04
N TYR A 323 14.19 -13.21 10.63
CA TYR A 323 13.07 -13.08 11.57
C TYR A 323 12.88 -14.33 12.42
N ARG A 324 12.89 -15.53 11.83
CA ARG A 324 12.77 -16.79 12.59
C ARG A 324 13.91 -16.99 13.61
N LEU A 325 15.11 -16.50 13.29
CA LEU A 325 16.26 -16.53 14.19
C LEU A 325 16.27 -15.41 15.25
N GLU A 326 15.35 -14.44 15.15
CA GLU A 326 15.19 -13.36 16.12
C GLU A 326 13.91 -13.61 16.90
N ASP A 327 14.05 -14.27 18.04
CA ASP A 327 12.96 -14.65 18.94
C ASP A 327 12.34 -13.39 19.56
N ARG A 328 11.23 -12.93 18.98
CA ARG A 328 10.58 -11.67 19.31
C ARG A 328 9.07 -11.86 19.37
N SER A 329 8.45 -11.33 20.41
CA SER A 329 6.99 -11.34 20.58
C SER A 329 6.30 -10.66 19.39
N LEU A 330 5.25 -11.32 18.90
CA LEU A 330 4.32 -10.73 17.93
C LEU A 330 3.34 -9.83 18.67
N ASP A 331 3.11 -8.64 18.13
CA ASP A 331 2.16 -7.67 18.63
C ASP A 331 0.73 -8.17 18.35
N ASN A 332 0.12 -8.77 19.37
CA ASN A 332 -1.24 -9.31 19.32
C ASN A 332 -2.33 -8.22 19.47
N SER A 333 -1.98 -6.92 19.38
CA SER A 333 -2.96 -5.85 19.44
C SER A 333 -3.93 -5.91 18.24
N LYS A 334 -5.23 -5.84 18.54
CA LYS A 334 -6.30 -5.83 17.53
C LYS A 334 -6.41 -4.46 16.87
N ASN A 335 -5.52 -4.16 15.93
CA ASN A 335 -5.58 -2.95 15.12
C ASN A 335 -6.32 -3.22 13.78
N PRO A 336 -7.47 -2.57 13.52
CA PRO A 336 -8.23 -2.79 12.29
C PRO A 336 -7.49 -2.37 11.03
N ALA A 337 -6.65 -1.33 11.06
CA ALA A 337 -5.85 -0.92 9.92
C ALA A 337 -4.80 -1.99 9.58
N ARG A 338 -4.12 -2.51 10.61
CA ARG A 338 -3.13 -3.59 10.44
C ARG A 338 -3.74 -4.88 9.89
N LYS A 339 -4.92 -5.25 10.39
CA LYS A 339 -5.66 -6.41 9.92
C LYS A 339 -6.10 -6.22 8.46
N LEU A 340 -6.60 -5.03 8.12
CA LEU A 340 -6.98 -4.71 6.75
C LEU A 340 -5.80 -4.77 5.79
N ASP A 341 -4.64 -4.22 6.15
CA ASP A 341 -3.44 -4.27 5.28
C ASP A 341 -3.06 -5.72 4.97
N ALA A 342 -3.13 -6.63 5.95
CA ALA A 342 -2.88 -8.06 5.74
C ALA A 342 -3.94 -8.73 4.84
N GLU A 343 -5.23 -8.48 5.08
CA GLU A 343 -6.32 -9.02 4.25
C GLU A 343 -6.27 -8.48 2.82
N LEU A 344 -5.94 -7.20 2.66
CA LEU A 344 -5.80 -6.53 1.37
C LEU A 344 -4.62 -7.07 0.58
N LEU A 345 -3.49 -7.31 1.24
CA LEU A 345 -2.30 -7.90 0.61
C LEU A 345 -2.60 -9.30 0.06
N VAL A 346 -3.31 -10.14 0.80
CA VAL A 346 -3.71 -11.48 0.34
C VAL A 346 -4.80 -11.40 -0.73
N GLY A 347 -5.82 -10.56 -0.55
CA GLY A 347 -6.92 -10.40 -1.51
C GLY A 347 -6.43 -9.90 -2.87
N THR A 348 -5.48 -8.98 -2.89
CA THR A 348 -4.91 -8.42 -4.14
C THR A 348 -3.88 -9.38 -4.76
N ALA A 349 -3.23 -10.23 -3.97
CA ALA A 349 -2.39 -11.31 -4.49
C ALA A 349 -3.18 -12.36 -5.29
N ALA A 350 -4.46 -12.57 -4.95
CA ALA A 350 -5.33 -13.55 -5.60
C ALA A 350 -5.50 -13.32 -7.11
N GLY A 351 -5.48 -12.06 -7.58
CA GLY A 351 -5.52 -11.77 -9.02
C GLY A 351 -4.34 -12.37 -9.76
N SER A 352 -3.12 -12.17 -9.26
CA SER A 352 -1.93 -12.77 -9.89
C SER A 352 -1.90 -14.29 -9.76
N TRP A 353 -2.38 -14.84 -8.65
CA TRP A 353 -2.51 -16.30 -8.52
C TRP A 353 -3.49 -16.88 -9.54
N LEU A 354 -4.63 -16.23 -9.76
CA LEU A 354 -5.59 -16.64 -10.78
C LEU A 354 -4.97 -16.64 -12.19
N LEU A 355 -4.25 -15.57 -12.53
CA LEU A 355 -3.51 -15.49 -13.80
C LEU A 355 -2.48 -16.61 -13.94
N SER A 356 -1.62 -16.80 -12.94
CA SER A 356 -0.58 -17.82 -12.97
C SER A 356 -1.14 -19.25 -13.05
N TRP A 357 -2.23 -19.55 -12.32
CA TRP A 357 -2.89 -20.85 -12.44
C TRP A 357 -3.53 -21.04 -13.82
N GLY A 358 -4.12 -19.99 -14.39
CA GLY A 358 -4.61 -19.99 -15.77
C GLY A 358 -3.51 -20.33 -16.77
N SER A 359 -2.36 -19.64 -16.67
CA SER A 359 -1.20 -19.90 -17.53
C SER A 359 -0.62 -21.31 -17.35
N ILE A 360 -0.53 -21.83 -16.12
CA ILE A 360 -0.09 -23.22 -15.86
C ILE A 360 -1.05 -24.22 -16.52
N LEU A 361 -2.37 -24.01 -16.36
CA LEU A 361 -3.37 -24.87 -16.98
C LEU A 361 -3.29 -24.81 -18.51
N ALA A 362 -3.07 -23.63 -19.08
CA ALA A 362 -2.88 -23.48 -20.52
C ALA A 362 -1.66 -24.25 -21.04
N ILE A 363 -0.53 -24.22 -20.33
CA ILE A 363 0.67 -24.98 -20.72
C ILE A 363 0.40 -26.50 -20.70
N ILE A 364 -0.35 -26.99 -19.70
CA ILE A 364 -0.68 -28.41 -19.56
C ILE A 364 -1.64 -28.87 -20.67
N CYS A 365 -2.63 -28.04 -21.01
CA CYS A 365 -3.70 -28.41 -21.94
C CYS A 365 -3.40 -28.09 -23.41
N ALA A 366 -2.50 -27.16 -23.70
CA ALA A 366 -2.15 -26.80 -25.08
C ALA A 366 -1.52 -27.99 -25.81
N GLN A 367 -1.93 -28.20 -27.07
CA GLN A 367 -1.38 -29.27 -27.92
C GLN A 367 -0.11 -28.84 -28.67
N ALA A 368 0.08 -27.53 -28.86
CA ALA A 368 1.24 -26.95 -29.52
C ALA A 368 1.89 -25.90 -28.63
N HIS A 369 3.22 -25.97 -28.49
CA HIS A 369 4.00 -25.07 -27.64
C HIS A 369 5.09 -24.39 -28.46
N PRO A 370 4.86 -23.15 -28.92
CA PRO A 370 5.93 -22.32 -29.46
C PRO A 370 7.07 -22.19 -28.44
N LYS A 371 8.32 -22.09 -28.89
CA LYS A 371 9.49 -22.15 -28.00
C LYS A 371 9.46 -21.11 -26.87
N TYR A 372 8.95 -19.90 -27.13
CA TYR A 372 8.88 -18.82 -26.16
C TYR A 372 7.81 -19.05 -25.06
N THR A 373 6.80 -19.89 -25.30
CA THR A 373 5.71 -20.11 -24.33
C THR A 373 6.17 -20.95 -23.13
N TRP A 374 7.26 -21.71 -23.27
CA TRP A 374 7.83 -22.51 -22.18
C TRP A 374 8.31 -21.68 -21.00
N TYR A 375 8.68 -20.41 -21.22
CA TYR A 375 9.07 -19.50 -20.14
C TYR A 375 7.90 -19.09 -19.25
N ASN A 376 6.65 -19.26 -19.71
CA ASN A 376 5.47 -18.93 -18.94
C ASN A 376 5.29 -19.86 -17.71
N LEU A 377 5.76 -21.10 -17.78
CA LEU A 377 5.70 -22.06 -16.66
C LEU A 377 6.55 -21.61 -15.46
N PRO A 378 7.89 -21.43 -15.60
CA PRO A 378 8.72 -20.96 -14.49
C PRO A 378 8.32 -19.57 -14.02
N TYR A 379 7.87 -18.69 -14.92
CA TYR A 379 7.33 -17.38 -14.55
C TYR A 379 6.11 -17.51 -13.62
N SER A 380 5.09 -18.26 -14.02
CA SER A 380 3.86 -18.44 -13.26
C SER A 380 4.09 -19.09 -11.90
N VAL A 381 4.95 -20.13 -11.85
CA VAL A 381 5.33 -20.77 -10.58
C VAL A 381 6.06 -19.81 -9.66
N LEU A 382 7.00 -19.02 -10.18
CA LEU A 382 7.72 -18.02 -9.39
C LEU A 382 6.82 -16.89 -8.90
N VAL A 383 5.85 -16.43 -9.68
CA VAL A 383 4.87 -15.42 -9.23
C VAL A 383 4.09 -15.91 -8.01
N ILE A 384 3.65 -17.17 -8.02
CA ILE A 384 2.95 -17.78 -6.89
C ILE A 384 3.86 -17.81 -5.66
N ILE A 385 5.06 -18.40 -5.80
CA ILE A 385 6.03 -18.57 -4.70
C ILE A 385 6.46 -17.21 -4.13
N GLU A 386 6.82 -16.26 -4.99
CA GLU A 386 7.27 -14.92 -4.61
C GLU A 386 6.21 -14.20 -3.77
N LYS A 387 4.94 -14.23 -4.20
CA LYS A 387 3.85 -13.60 -3.47
C LYS A 387 3.59 -14.25 -2.11
N TYR A 388 3.69 -15.57 -2.00
CA TYR A 388 3.58 -16.25 -0.68
C TYR A 388 4.69 -15.80 0.27
N ILE A 389 5.94 -15.80 -0.19
CA ILE A 389 7.11 -15.39 0.60
C ILE A 389 7.01 -13.92 1.00
N GLN A 390 6.71 -13.04 0.04
CA GLN A 390 6.62 -11.60 0.27
C GLN A 390 5.46 -11.23 1.19
N ASN A 391 4.29 -11.87 1.03
CA ASN A 391 3.15 -11.67 1.92
C ASN A 391 3.50 -12.02 3.36
N LEU A 392 4.12 -13.18 3.55
CA LEU A 392 4.53 -13.62 4.88
C LEU A 392 5.55 -12.65 5.48
N PHE A 393 6.55 -12.22 4.70
CA PHE A 393 7.56 -11.26 5.15
C PHE A 393 6.95 -9.91 5.57
N ILE A 394 6.08 -9.33 4.73
CA ILE A 394 5.43 -8.04 5.02
C ILE A 394 4.53 -8.15 6.25
N ILE A 395 3.67 -9.18 6.31
CA ILE A 395 2.73 -9.38 7.41
C ILE A 395 3.49 -9.56 8.73
N GLU A 396 4.52 -10.41 8.76
CA GLU A 396 5.33 -10.63 9.96
C GLU A 396 6.08 -9.35 10.37
N SER A 397 6.60 -8.59 9.40
CA SER A 397 7.29 -7.32 9.66
C SER A 397 6.36 -6.26 10.29
N ILE A 398 5.11 -6.18 9.82
CA ILE A 398 4.11 -5.23 10.32
C ILE A 398 3.62 -5.60 11.73
N HIS A 399 3.60 -6.89 12.07
CA HIS A 399 3.11 -7.42 13.36
C HIS A 399 4.20 -7.58 14.42
N ARG A 400 5.49 -7.34 14.13
CA ARG A 400 6.53 -7.37 15.17
C ARG A 400 6.44 -6.16 16.10
N GLU A 401 6.53 -6.40 17.41
CA GLU A 401 6.54 -5.33 18.43
C GLU A 401 7.74 -4.40 18.20
N GLN A 402 7.52 -3.08 18.19
CA GLN A 402 8.63 -2.13 18.14
C GLN A 402 9.50 -2.23 19.39
N GLU A 403 10.80 -2.09 19.20
CA GLU A 403 11.74 -2.09 20.32
C GLU A 403 11.42 -0.83 21.09
N LYS A 404 10.83 -0.96 22.28
CA LYS A 404 10.84 0.12 23.26
C LYS A 404 12.32 0.35 23.53
N VAL A 405 12.94 1.28 22.81
CA VAL A 405 14.28 1.77 23.15
C VAL A 405 14.14 2.14 24.61
N ASN A 406 14.77 1.33 25.46
CA ASN A 406 14.55 1.31 26.90
C ASN A 406 14.66 2.75 27.41
N ASP A 407 13.52 3.40 27.66
CA ASP A 407 13.47 4.77 28.16
C ASP A 407 14.20 4.87 29.49
N ASN A 408 14.40 3.73 30.17
CA ASN A 408 15.24 3.58 31.34
C ASN A 408 16.71 3.95 31.06
N ILE A 409 17.27 3.78 29.86
CA ILE A 409 18.67 4.17 29.61
C ILE A 409 18.80 5.68 29.38
N LYS A 410 17.80 6.33 28.76
CA LYS A 410 17.80 7.80 28.61
C LYS A 410 17.43 8.51 29.90
N THR A 411 16.44 8.03 30.64
CA THR A 411 16.11 8.56 31.98
C THR A 411 17.22 8.26 32.98
N LEU A 412 17.83 7.08 32.99
CA LEU A 412 19.01 6.80 33.83
C LEU A 412 20.20 7.66 33.42
N ARG A 413 20.45 7.90 32.12
CA ARG A 413 21.55 8.80 31.69
C ARG A 413 21.26 10.27 32.03
N ILE A 414 20.01 10.73 32.01
CA ILE A 414 19.62 12.08 32.47
C ILE A 414 19.71 12.22 34.00
N VAL A 415 19.35 11.16 34.75
CA VAL A 415 19.46 11.12 36.22
C VAL A 415 20.93 11.03 36.66
N THR A 416 21.77 10.29 35.95
CA THR A 416 23.21 10.18 36.25
C THR A 416 24.00 11.43 35.84
N ILE A 417 23.63 12.10 34.73
CA ILE A 417 24.24 13.38 34.34
C ILE A 417 23.83 14.52 35.30
N SER A 418 22.65 14.44 35.92
CA SER A 418 22.26 15.41 36.98
C SER A 418 22.97 15.17 38.31
N ARG A 419 23.61 14.01 38.52
CA ARG A 419 24.29 13.66 39.78
C ARG A 419 25.81 13.87 39.73
N GLY A 420 26.36 14.18 38.55
CA GLY A 420 27.78 14.35 38.31
C GLY A 420 28.10 15.65 37.57
N ASN A 421 27.82 16.80 38.19
CA ASN A 421 28.70 17.97 38.14
C ASN A 421 28.23 19.05 39.15
N THR A 422 29.21 19.50 39.92
CA THR A 422 29.23 20.35 41.13
C THR A 422 28.80 21.81 40.94
N LEU A 423 28.12 22.41 41.95
CA LEU A 423 28.61 23.49 42.85
C LEU A 423 27.51 24.42 43.41
N SER A 424 27.58 24.63 44.73
CA SER A 424 27.13 25.77 45.55
C SER A 424 25.74 26.39 45.31
N LEU A 425 24.83 26.16 46.26
CA LEU A 425 23.89 27.18 46.72
C LEU A 425 23.53 26.89 48.18
N THR A 426 24.03 27.74 49.07
CA THR A 426 23.64 27.81 50.48
C THR A 426 22.16 28.20 50.57
N PRO A 427 21.32 27.52 51.36
CA PRO A 427 20.01 28.05 51.70
C PRO A 427 20.18 29.07 52.83
N LYS A 428 19.86 30.33 52.55
CA LYS A 428 19.71 31.39 53.55
C LYS A 428 18.69 30.98 54.62
N GLU A 429 19.08 31.20 55.87
CA GLU A 429 18.19 31.28 57.03
C GLU A 429 17.06 32.28 56.79
N ILE A 430 15.82 31.86 57.08
CA ILE A 430 14.75 32.75 57.54
C ILE A 430 14.06 32.04 58.71
N TYR A 431 14.18 32.66 59.89
CA TYR A 431 13.45 32.33 61.11
C TYR A 431 12.03 32.90 61.06
N ASN A 432 11.08 32.15 61.64
CA ASN A 432 9.78 32.49 62.26
C ASN A 432 8.78 31.35 61.92
N GLY A 433 8.07 30.68 62.81
CA GLY A 433 7.90 30.70 64.26
C GLY A 433 6.61 29.94 64.61
N ARG A 434 6.73 28.93 65.49
CA ARG A 434 5.74 28.43 66.50
C ARG A 434 4.55 27.49 66.13
N ALA A 435 4.47 26.41 66.93
CA ALA A 435 3.33 25.58 67.38
C ALA A 435 2.74 24.53 66.40
N ALA A 436 2.35 23.28 66.75
CA ALA A 436 2.34 22.48 67.99
C ALA A 436 2.09 20.97 67.67
N ARG A 437 2.55 20.08 68.57
CA ARG A 437 2.09 18.72 69.00
C ARG A 437 1.34 17.75 68.05
N ASP A 438 1.87 16.53 67.88
CA ASP A 438 1.40 15.22 68.43
C ASP A 438 2.10 14.04 67.68
N SER A 439 2.97 13.25 68.34
CA SER A 439 2.74 11.92 68.94
C SER A 439 2.43 10.75 67.97
N GLY A 440 3.35 9.79 67.88
CA GLY A 440 3.14 8.47 67.26
C GLY A 440 4.46 7.69 67.05
N GLU A 441 4.53 6.47 67.57
CA GLU A 441 5.73 5.72 67.98
C GLU A 441 6.58 5.02 66.90
N LEU A 442 7.80 4.67 67.33
CA LEU A 442 8.88 3.88 66.73
C LEU A 442 8.69 2.35 67.00
N PRO A 443 9.50 1.43 66.40
CA PRO A 443 10.69 0.91 67.12
C PRO A 443 11.92 0.65 66.20
N CYS A 444 13.09 1.22 66.48
CA CYS A 444 14.24 0.70 67.27
C CYS A 444 15.05 -0.43 66.59
N LEU A 445 16.31 -0.14 66.18
CA LEU A 445 17.49 -0.77 66.81
C LEU A 445 18.80 0.01 66.53
N PHE A 446 19.54 0.20 67.63
CA PHE A 446 20.85 0.82 67.88
C PHE A 446 22.00 -0.17 67.45
N LYS A 447 23.31 0.11 67.27
CA LYS A 447 24.26 0.97 68.00
C LYS A 447 25.68 0.93 67.33
N GLY A 448 26.35 2.10 67.28
CA GLY A 448 27.79 2.38 67.53
C GLY A 448 28.91 1.73 66.67
N SER A 449 30.13 2.26 66.50
CA SER A 449 30.83 3.44 67.04
C SER A 449 32.28 3.50 66.47
N ILE A 450 32.71 4.67 65.97
CA ILE A 450 33.99 5.43 66.21
C ILE A 450 35.40 4.88 65.83
N CYS A 451 36.15 5.78 65.13
CA CYS A 451 37.60 6.14 65.03
C CYS A 451 38.72 5.15 65.44
N GLY A 452 39.96 5.17 64.94
CA GLY A 452 40.72 6.05 64.03
C GLY A 452 42.24 5.75 64.19
N ARG A 453 43.04 6.11 63.16
CA ARG A 453 44.48 6.50 63.15
C ARG A 453 45.56 5.61 63.83
N GLU A 454 46.58 5.18 63.07
CA GLU A 454 48.02 5.48 63.29
C GLU A 454 48.93 4.89 62.19
N ASN A 455 50.03 5.60 61.92
CA ASN A 455 51.11 5.31 60.96
C ASN A 455 52.36 4.90 61.77
N ASP A 456 53.05 3.85 61.34
CA ASP A 456 54.49 3.55 61.44
C ASP A 456 54.67 2.18 60.74
N GLY A 457 55.70 1.81 59.98
CA GLY A 457 57.04 2.30 59.73
C GLY A 457 57.94 1.06 59.57
N GLY A 458 58.52 0.84 58.38
CA GLY A 458 59.80 0.10 58.18
C GLY A 458 59.81 -1.44 58.03
N ASP A 459 60.07 -1.86 56.78
CA ASP A 459 60.97 -2.93 56.29
C ASP A 459 61.06 -4.36 56.90
N GLY A 460 61.08 -5.36 55.99
CA GLY A 460 61.98 -6.52 56.11
C GLY A 460 61.40 -7.93 56.06
N ALA A 461 61.31 -8.50 54.84
CA ALA A 461 61.52 -9.91 54.45
C ALA A 461 60.85 -11.11 55.21
N LYS A 462 59.81 -11.65 54.55
CA LYS A 462 59.39 -13.05 54.29
C LYS A 462 59.73 -14.21 55.27
N GLU A 463 58.67 -14.89 55.73
CA GLU A 463 58.54 -16.37 55.70
C GLU A 463 57.05 -16.83 55.76
N GLU A 464 56.79 -18.01 55.19
CA GLU A 464 55.57 -18.68 54.69
C GLU A 464 54.79 -19.47 55.79
N ILE A 465 53.45 -19.51 55.94
CA ILE A 465 52.38 -20.39 55.36
C ILE A 465 51.17 -20.27 56.35
N SER A 466 49.92 -19.93 56.06
CA SER A 466 48.77 -20.61 55.40
C SER A 466 47.56 -19.69 55.71
N GLN A 467 46.49 -19.52 54.92
CA GLN A 467 45.41 -20.48 54.70
C GLN A 467 44.26 -19.80 53.90
N GLU A 468 43.67 -20.54 52.95
CA GLU A 468 42.31 -20.46 52.37
C GLU A 468 41.82 -19.29 51.47
N ASN A 469 41.70 -19.63 50.18
CA ASN A 469 40.49 -19.59 49.33
C ASN A 469 39.65 -18.30 49.21
N SER A 470 39.72 -17.67 48.04
CA SER A 470 38.61 -17.73 47.06
C SER A 470 38.99 -17.06 45.72
N LEU A 471 38.79 -17.78 44.62
CA LEU A 471 38.90 -17.26 43.26
C LEU A 471 37.92 -16.10 43.06
N VAL A 472 38.42 -14.90 42.75
CA VAL A 472 37.61 -13.82 42.17
C VAL A 472 37.56 -14.03 40.65
N MET A 473 36.42 -14.53 40.20
CA MET A 473 36.04 -14.60 38.79
C MET A 473 35.78 -13.19 38.26
N HIS A 474 36.54 -12.75 37.26
CA HIS A 474 36.24 -11.53 36.50
C HIS A 474 34.88 -11.67 35.78
N PRO A 475 34.01 -10.63 35.76
CA PRO A 475 32.70 -10.74 35.13
C PRO A 475 32.82 -10.74 33.60
N VAL A 476 32.40 -11.85 33.00
CA VAL A 476 32.29 -12.12 31.55
C VAL A 476 31.12 -11.34 30.88
N SER A 477 30.49 -10.41 31.59
CA SER A 477 29.26 -9.74 31.16
C SER A 477 29.44 -8.69 30.05
N ASP A 478 30.56 -7.95 30.03
CA ASP A 478 30.69 -6.77 29.17
C ASP A 478 31.02 -7.11 27.71
N PHE A 479 31.73 -8.22 27.45
CA PHE A 479 32.03 -8.68 26.09
C PHE A 479 30.80 -9.31 25.41
N SER A 480 29.93 -9.97 26.18
CA SER A 480 28.68 -10.55 25.68
C SER A 480 27.67 -9.49 25.22
N PHE A 481 27.69 -8.31 25.87
CA PHE A 481 26.78 -7.20 25.56
C PHE A 481 27.20 -6.44 24.30
N TYR A 482 28.50 -6.25 24.08
CA TYR A 482 29.02 -5.63 22.86
C TYR A 482 28.87 -6.51 21.62
N SER A 483 29.13 -7.82 21.74
CA SER A 483 28.95 -8.79 20.65
C SER A 483 27.47 -8.95 20.27
N ARG A 484 26.57 -8.98 21.27
CA ARG A 484 25.12 -9.07 20.99
C ARG A 484 24.58 -7.81 20.31
N ASN A 485 25.06 -6.62 20.68
CA ASN A 485 24.68 -5.35 20.06
C ASN A 485 25.23 -5.16 18.62
N SER A 486 26.40 -5.74 18.29
CA SER A 486 26.95 -5.65 16.93
C SER A 486 26.21 -6.60 15.97
N VAL A 487 25.87 -7.81 16.43
CA VAL A 487 25.12 -8.80 15.64
C VAL A 487 23.67 -8.35 15.39
N THR A 488 23.00 -7.78 16.38
CA THR A 488 21.64 -7.22 16.20
C THR A 488 21.64 -6.01 15.25
N ASN A 489 22.64 -5.13 15.35
CA ASN A 489 22.81 -4.02 14.40
C ASN A 489 23.07 -4.50 12.96
N ASN A 490 23.86 -5.57 12.79
CA ASN A 490 24.11 -6.15 11.47
C ASN A 490 22.85 -6.80 10.87
N LYS A 491 22.08 -7.57 11.65
CA LYS A 491 20.79 -8.13 11.21
C LYS A 491 19.81 -7.04 10.77
N ARG A 492 19.70 -5.96 11.56
CA ARG A 492 18.86 -4.80 11.26
C ARG A 492 19.29 -4.10 9.96
N ARG A 493 20.60 -3.93 9.76
CA ARG A 493 21.15 -3.37 8.51
C ARG A 493 20.87 -4.27 7.30
N ILE A 494 20.95 -5.58 7.45
CA ILE A 494 20.63 -6.54 6.37
C ILE A 494 19.15 -6.46 6.02
N LEU A 495 18.25 -6.53 7.00
CA LEU A 495 16.81 -6.40 6.79
C LEU A 495 16.44 -5.08 6.11
N LYS A 496 17.09 -3.98 6.50
CA LYS A 496 16.92 -2.67 5.87
C LYS A 496 17.34 -2.69 4.40
N ASN A 497 18.49 -3.30 4.07
CA ASN A 497 18.91 -3.47 2.68
C ASN A 497 17.92 -4.34 1.88
N ILE A 498 17.43 -5.43 2.46
CA ILE A 498 16.46 -6.31 1.80
C ILE A 498 15.14 -5.56 1.55
N ALA A 499 14.61 -4.84 2.55
CA ALA A 499 13.38 -4.07 2.40
C ALA A 499 13.51 -2.99 1.32
N ALA A 500 14.66 -2.30 1.26
CA ALA A 500 14.96 -1.31 0.23
C ALA A 500 15.07 -1.92 -1.18
N PHE A 501 15.72 -3.08 -1.30
CA PHE A 501 15.81 -3.83 -2.56
C PHE A 501 14.42 -4.27 -3.04
N LEU A 502 13.66 -4.96 -2.18
CA LEU A 502 12.32 -5.44 -2.50
C LEU A 502 11.35 -4.29 -2.83
N PHE A 503 11.48 -3.13 -2.18
CA PHE A 503 10.73 -1.92 -2.50
C PHE A 503 10.93 -1.52 -3.98
N LEU A 504 12.18 -1.40 -4.42
CA LEU A 504 12.49 -1.03 -5.80
C LEU A 504 12.13 -2.14 -6.80
N CYS A 505 12.27 -3.41 -6.45
CA CYS A 505 11.83 -4.51 -7.31
C CYS A 505 10.30 -4.53 -7.50
N ASN A 506 9.52 -4.27 -6.46
CA ASN A 506 8.06 -4.14 -6.60
C ASN A 506 7.68 -2.94 -7.47
N LEU A 507 8.37 -1.80 -7.32
CA LEU A 507 8.18 -0.66 -8.21
C LEU A 507 8.56 -1.01 -9.66
N SER A 508 9.65 -1.76 -9.85
CA SER A 508 10.09 -2.22 -11.17
C SER A 508 9.05 -3.12 -11.84
N LEU A 509 8.50 -4.10 -11.11
CA LEU A 509 7.48 -5.02 -11.63
C LEU A 509 6.08 -4.40 -11.74
N TRP A 510 5.84 -3.24 -11.11
CA TRP A 510 4.63 -2.45 -11.27
C TRP A 510 4.58 -1.71 -12.61
N ILE A 511 5.73 -1.23 -13.11
CA ILE A 511 5.82 -0.42 -14.33
C ILE A 511 5.29 -1.14 -15.58
N PRO A 512 5.74 -2.36 -15.94
CA PRO A 512 5.31 -2.98 -17.20
C PRO A 512 3.78 -3.07 -17.38
N PRO A 513 3.00 -3.67 -16.45
CA PRO A 513 1.55 -3.75 -16.63
C PRO A 513 0.85 -2.39 -16.54
N ALA A 514 1.40 -1.43 -15.78
CA ALA A 514 0.86 -0.07 -15.70
C ALA A 514 1.02 0.72 -17.01
N PHE A 515 2.06 0.44 -17.79
CA PHE A 515 2.35 1.07 -19.08
C PHE A 515 1.96 0.21 -20.30
N GLY A 516 1.15 -0.82 -20.10
CA GLY A 516 0.57 -1.61 -21.19
C GLY A 516 1.42 -2.79 -21.68
N CYS A 517 2.52 -3.14 -21.02
CA CYS A 517 3.18 -4.43 -21.29
C CYS A 517 2.39 -5.56 -20.62
N ARG A 518 1.66 -6.33 -21.44
CA ARG A 518 0.72 -7.36 -20.98
C ARG A 518 0.96 -8.66 -21.74
N PRO A 519 2.02 -9.41 -21.38
CA PRO A 519 2.34 -10.66 -22.06
C PRO A 519 1.20 -11.69 -21.99
N GLU A 520 0.28 -11.58 -21.01
CA GLU A 520 -0.90 -12.44 -20.89
C GLU A 520 -1.86 -12.31 -22.08
N TYR A 521 -1.84 -11.18 -22.81
CA TYR A 521 -2.55 -11.03 -24.09
C TYR A 521 -1.67 -11.45 -25.26
N ASP A 522 -0.42 -11.00 -25.26
CA ASP A 522 0.45 -11.10 -26.43
C ASP A 522 1.06 -12.50 -26.64
N ASN A 523 1.10 -13.34 -25.59
CA ASN A 523 1.67 -14.69 -25.64
C ASN A 523 0.83 -15.67 -26.48
N GLY A 524 -0.50 -15.49 -26.52
CA GLY A 524 -1.44 -16.29 -27.29
C GLY A 524 -1.66 -17.74 -26.80
N LEU A 525 -0.86 -18.25 -25.86
CA LEU A 525 -1.00 -19.63 -25.35
C LEU A 525 -2.34 -19.84 -24.65
N GLU A 526 -2.71 -18.91 -23.77
CA GLU A 526 -3.93 -18.98 -22.99
C GLU A 526 -5.18 -18.81 -23.87
N GLU A 527 -5.08 -18.00 -24.93
CA GLU A 527 -6.12 -17.85 -25.95
C GLU A 527 -6.43 -19.18 -26.67
N ILE A 528 -5.40 -20.00 -26.96
CA ILE A 528 -5.58 -21.30 -27.62
C ILE A 528 -6.41 -22.26 -26.74
N VAL A 529 -6.30 -22.17 -25.43
CA VAL A 529 -6.94 -23.12 -24.49
C VAL A 529 -8.30 -22.62 -24.00
N PHE A 530 -8.39 -21.35 -23.59
CA PHE A 530 -9.61 -20.79 -23.00
C PHE A 530 -10.50 -20.07 -24.01
N GLY A 531 -9.98 -19.79 -25.21
CA GLY A 531 -10.59 -18.88 -26.15
C GLY A 531 -10.30 -17.42 -25.80
N PHE A 532 -10.37 -16.57 -26.82
CA PHE A 532 -10.01 -15.16 -26.72
C PHE A 532 -10.88 -14.38 -25.72
N GLU A 533 -12.20 -14.38 -25.90
CA GLU A 533 -13.11 -13.57 -25.09
C GLU A 533 -13.11 -13.98 -23.61
N PRO A 534 -13.20 -15.28 -23.24
CA PRO A 534 -13.16 -15.69 -21.83
C PRO A 534 -11.84 -15.35 -21.14
N TRP A 535 -10.70 -15.56 -21.82
CA TRP A 535 -9.39 -15.26 -21.24
C TRP A 535 -9.20 -13.76 -21.02
N ILE A 536 -9.57 -12.93 -22.00
CA ILE A 536 -9.50 -11.46 -21.85
C ILE A 536 -10.30 -10.98 -20.64
N ILE A 537 -11.49 -11.52 -20.41
CA ILE A 537 -12.31 -11.16 -19.25
C ILE A 537 -11.58 -11.51 -17.95
N VAL A 538 -11.00 -12.71 -17.85
CA VAL A 538 -10.23 -13.14 -16.68
C VAL A 538 -9.04 -12.21 -16.44
N VAL A 539 -8.26 -11.92 -17.48
CA VAL A 539 -7.09 -11.05 -17.36
C VAL A 539 -7.48 -9.65 -16.93
N ASN A 540 -8.54 -9.10 -17.51
CA ASN A 540 -9.03 -7.77 -17.15
C ASN A 540 -9.57 -7.66 -15.72
N LEU A 541 -10.18 -8.74 -15.20
CA LEU A 541 -10.61 -8.78 -13.81
C LEU A 541 -9.42 -8.93 -12.87
N ALA A 542 -8.43 -9.74 -13.21
CA ALA A 542 -7.33 -10.12 -12.32
C ALA A 542 -6.16 -9.14 -12.32
N MET A 543 -5.85 -8.52 -13.47
CA MET A 543 -4.69 -7.66 -13.63
C MET A 543 -4.73 -6.40 -12.75
N PRO A 544 -5.85 -5.68 -12.58
CA PRO A 544 -5.91 -4.54 -11.66
C PRO A 544 -5.51 -4.90 -10.22
N PHE A 545 -5.93 -6.07 -9.73
CA PHE A 545 -5.51 -6.57 -8.41
C PHE A 545 -4.00 -6.85 -8.37
N SER A 546 -3.44 -7.40 -9.45
CA SER A 546 -2.01 -7.64 -9.60
C SER A 546 -1.18 -6.35 -9.54
N ILE A 547 -1.62 -5.29 -10.24
CA ILE A 547 -0.96 -3.99 -10.28
C ILE A 547 -1.04 -3.33 -8.88
N PHE A 548 -2.25 -3.27 -8.31
CA PHE A 548 -2.46 -2.71 -6.98
C PHE A 548 -1.63 -3.43 -5.91
N TYR A 549 -1.53 -4.76 -5.97
CA TYR A 549 -0.69 -5.55 -5.06
C TYR A 549 0.76 -5.07 -5.06
N ARG A 550 1.35 -4.81 -6.24
CA ARG A 550 2.75 -4.35 -6.35
C ARG A 550 2.93 -2.98 -5.71
N MET A 551 2.00 -2.07 -5.94
CA MET A 551 2.02 -0.75 -5.32
C MET A 551 1.88 -0.84 -3.79
N HIS A 552 0.89 -1.58 -3.30
CA HIS A 552 0.64 -1.75 -1.86
C HIS A 552 1.80 -2.45 -1.15
N SER A 553 2.40 -3.47 -1.79
CA SER A 553 3.58 -4.16 -1.29
C SER A 553 4.79 -3.24 -1.22
N ALA A 554 5.07 -2.46 -2.27
CA ALA A 554 6.17 -1.49 -2.28
C ALA A 554 6.02 -0.50 -1.12
N ALA A 555 4.82 0.04 -0.91
CA ALA A 555 4.57 0.96 0.16
C ALA A 555 4.75 0.35 1.56
N SER A 556 4.28 -0.88 1.75
CA SER A 556 4.45 -1.64 2.99
C SER A 556 5.94 -1.88 3.27
N LEU A 557 6.71 -2.27 2.25
CA LEU A 557 8.17 -2.47 2.34
C LEU A 557 8.93 -1.17 2.62
N PHE A 558 8.47 -0.04 2.08
CA PHE A 558 9.02 1.27 2.39
C PHE A 558 8.80 1.62 3.87
N GLU A 559 7.63 1.33 4.43
CA GLU A 559 7.35 1.51 5.85
C GLU A 559 8.25 0.59 6.71
N VAL A 560 8.44 -0.66 6.31
CA VAL A 560 9.36 -1.60 6.95
C VAL A 560 10.80 -1.06 6.93
N ASN A 561 11.27 -0.54 5.79
CA ASN A 561 12.60 0.06 5.63
C ASN A 561 12.80 1.34 6.49
N CYS A 562 11.72 2.07 6.77
CA CYS A 562 11.76 3.21 7.69
C CYS A 562 11.78 2.79 9.17
N LYS A 563 11.20 1.62 9.49
CA LYS A 563 11.14 1.07 10.85
C LYS A 563 12.40 0.30 11.24
N THR A 564 13.01 -0.42 10.29
CA THR A 564 14.33 -1.05 10.41
C THR A 564 15.44 -0.02 10.24
#